data_AF-A0A1M3QV61-F1
#
_entry.id   AF-A0A1M3QV61-F1
#
_cell.length_a   1.000
_cell.length_b   1.000
_cell.length_c   1.000
_cell.angle_alpha   90.00
_cell.angle_beta   90.00
_cell.angle_gamma   90.00
#
_symmetry.space_group_name_H-M   'P 1'
#
loop_
_entity.id
_entity.type
_entity.pdbx_description
1 polymer ?
#
loop_
_entity_poly.entity_id
_entity_poly.type
_entity_poly.pdbx_seq_one_letter_code
_entity_poly.pdbx_strand_id
1 'polypeptide(L)'
;MRPFIITILTLWTFSSTAQTKLLKIFKKTEYINDNIYRQTYDTLILTNPLIDIFFFKKNFYFPYYLPDKFIDEKYKNKKISVWSDQKGKKDYKLNWEHTYAYDKAGRLTDYTYSGCLVCSAFPYNYKVTYNKQGQVEQLKNTINEKDCFKIYYSDKGYIIKLEKYSMDKLETEILVVN
;
A
#
# COMPACT_ATOMS: atom_id res chain seq x y z
N MET A 1 50.94 6.61 44.51
CA MET A 1 49.72 5.81 44.69
C MET A 1 48.51 6.68 44.41
N ARG A 2 47.95 6.60 43.19
CA ARG A 2 46.65 7.18 42.83
C ARG A 2 45.95 6.17 41.92
N PRO A 3 45.22 5.19 42.46
CA PRO A 3 44.18 4.49 41.72
C PRO A 3 42.90 5.34 41.75
N PHE A 4 41.92 5.01 40.91
CA PHE A 4 40.54 5.51 40.90
C PHE A 4 40.18 6.75 40.06
N ILE A 5 40.79 6.92 38.88
CA ILE A 5 40.16 7.74 37.81
C ILE A 5 40.10 6.94 36.50
N ILE A 6 39.80 5.65 36.54
CA ILE A 6 39.57 4.85 35.31
C ILE A 6 38.53 3.77 35.61
N THR A 7 37.30 4.15 35.96
CA THR A 7 36.17 3.18 35.93
C THR A 7 34.76 3.79 35.94
N ILE A 8 34.60 5.11 35.80
CA ILE A 8 33.27 5.76 35.71
C ILE A 8 32.91 6.16 34.26
N LEU A 9 33.76 5.79 33.28
CA LEU A 9 33.59 6.16 31.87
C LEU A 9 33.10 5.03 30.96
N THR A 10 32.66 3.90 31.51
CA THR A 10 32.09 2.77 30.74
C THR A 10 30.57 2.63 30.88
N LEU A 11 29.90 3.54 31.59
CA LEU A 11 28.43 3.47 31.81
C LEU A 11 27.59 4.25 30.77
N TRP A 12 28.20 4.82 29.73
CA TRP A 12 27.52 5.75 28.81
C TRP A 12 27.34 5.25 27.36
N THR A 13 27.36 3.94 27.11
CA THR A 13 27.07 3.41 25.76
C THR A 13 26.06 2.27 25.72
N PHE A 14 25.21 2.15 26.74
CA PHE A 14 23.92 1.49 26.54
C PHE A 14 22.90 2.58 26.18
N SER A 15 23.03 3.11 24.97
CA SER A 15 21.88 3.72 24.29
C SER A 15 20.86 2.60 24.11
N SER A 16 20.06 2.37 25.16
CA SER A 16 18.92 1.48 25.09
C SER A 16 17.97 2.13 24.10
N THR A 17 18.06 1.74 22.83
CA THR A 17 17.04 2.06 21.86
C THR A 17 15.82 1.26 22.26
N ALA A 18 15.04 1.80 23.20
CA ALA A 18 13.69 1.35 23.43
C ALA A 18 12.93 1.60 22.12
N GLN A 19 12.93 0.60 21.23
CA GLN A 19 11.97 0.57 20.13
C GLN A 19 10.61 0.50 20.80
N THR A 20 9.94 1.64 20.91
CA THR A 20 8.58 1.73 21.42
C THR A 20 7.69 0.95 20.45
N LYS A 21 7.43 -0.30 20.82
CA LYS A 21 6.43 -1.17 20.20
C LYS A 21 5.09 -0.45 20.32
N LEU A 22 4.59 0.06 19.20
CA LEU A 22 3.31 0.74 19.15
C LEU A 22 2.23 -0.29 18.83
N LEU A 23 1.33 -0.54 19.77
CA LEU A 23 0.20 -1.42 19.54
C LEU A 23 -0.89 -0.64 18.78
N LYS A 24 -1.34 -1.19 17.64
CA LYS A 24 -2.39 -0.62 16.81
C LYS A 24 -3.49 -1.65 16.58
N ILE A 25 -4.74 -1.18 16.65
CA ILE A 25 -5.92 -2.01 16.42
C ILE A 25 -6.56 -1.59 15.10
N PHE A 26 -6.84 -2.58 14.25
CA PHE A 26 -7.48 -2.42 12.97
C PHE A 26 -8.83 -3.13 12.99
N LYS A 27 -9.90 -2.40 12.69
CA LYS A 27 -11.25 -2.95 12.51
C LYS A 27 -11.51 -3.11 11.03
N LYS A 28 -11.72 -4.34 10.57
CA LYS A 28 -12.18 -4.63 9.22
C LYS A 28 -13.67 -4.96 9.22
N THR A 29 -14.45 -4.22 8.43
CA THR A 29 -15.87 -4.44 8.19
C THR A 29 -16.06 -4.88 6.74
N GLU A 30 -16.72 -6.01 6.52
CA GLU A 30 -17.09 -6.51 5.19
C GLU A 30 -18.61 -6.49 5.07
N TYR A 31 -19.13 -5.73 4.10
CA TYR A 31 -20.56 -5.56 3.88
C TYR A 31 -21.02 -6.58 2.84
N ILE A 32 -21.86 -7.53 3.26
CA ILE A 32 -22.37 -8.61 2.41
C ILE A 32 -23.63 -8.15 1.67
N ASN A 33 -24.49 -7.43 2.39
CA ASN A 33 -25.66 -6.73 1.86
C ASN A 33 -25.97 -5.55 2.79
N ASP A 34 -26.76 -4.56 2.37
CA ASP A 34 -26.87 -3.24 3.03
C ASP A 34 -27.01 -3.30 4.58
N ASN A 35 -27.68 -4.32 5.13
CA ASN A 35 -27.86 -4.53 6.58
C ASN A 35 -27.03 -5.68 7.21
N ILE A 36 -26.31 -6.47 6.40
CA ILE A 36 -25.54 -7.63 6.85
C ILE A 36 -24.06 -7.36 6.65
N TYR A 37 -23.31 -7.37 7.74
CA TYR A 37 -21.87 -7.17 7.72
C TYR A 37 -21.14 -8.15 8.64
N ARG A 38 -19.87 -8.42 8.32
CA ARG A 38 -18.92 -9.13 9.17
C ARG A 38 -17.90 -8.14 9.70
N GLN A 39 -17.62 -8.18 11.00
CA GLN A 39 -16.56 -7.39 11.61
C GLN A 39 -15.47 -8.30 12.17
N THR A 40 -14.23 -7.88 11.98
CA THR A 40 -13.03 -8.53 12.51
C THR A 40 -12.09 -7.45 13.06
N TYR A 41 -11.31 -7.82 14.08
CA TYR A 41 -10.37 -6.93 14.74
C TYR A 41 -8.99 -7.59 14.76
N ASP A 42 -8.00 -6.90 14.20
CA ASP A 42 -6.61 -7.33 14.18
C ASP A 42 -5.77 -6.38 15.02
N THR A 43 -4.92 -6.95 15.87
CA THR A 43 -3.98 -6.18 16.70
C THR A 43 -2.57 -6.41 16.20
N LEU A 44 -1.89 -5.33 15.82
CA LEU A 44 -0.53 -5.38 15.29
C LEU A 44 0.42 -4.60 16.19
N ILE A 45 1.59 -5.16 16.44
CA ILE A 45 2.69 -4.48 17.14
C ILE A 45 3.60 -3.87 16.09
N LEU A 46 3.62 -2.54 16.02
CA LEU A 46 4.41 -1.79 15.06
C LEU A 46 5.77 -1.45 15.64
N THR A 47 6.82 -1.80 14.89
CA THR A 47 8.19 -1.32 15.12
C THR A 47 8.51 -0.07 14.29
N ASN A 48 7.75 0.16 13.22
CA ASN A 48 7.76 1.39 12.41
C ASN A 48 6.33 1.94 12.38
N PRO A 49 6.09 3.21 12.77
CA PRO A 49 4.75 3.80 12.81
C PRO A 49 4.17 4.12 11.43
N LEU A 50 4.94 3.98 10.34
CA LEU A 50 4.45 4.28 8.99
C LEU A 50 3.37 3.29 8.56
N ILE A 51 2.11 3.73 8.65
CA ILE A 51 0.94 3.05 8.12
C ILE A 51 0.63 3.65 6.75
N ASP A 52 1.23 3.09 5.70
CA ASP A 52 0.99 3.45 4.30
C ASP A 52 0.22 2.35 3.54
N ILE A 53 -0.04 2.52 2.25
CA ILE A 53 -0.85 1.55 1.50
C ILE A 53 -0.13 0.19 1.34
N PHE A 54 1.20 0.18 1.36
CA PHE A 54 2.00 -1.05 1.30
C PHE A 54 1.95 -1.81 2.62
N PHE A 55 1.81 -1.10 3.75
CA PHE A 55 1.49 -1.71 5.03
C PHE A 55 0.18 -2.49 4.96
N PHE A 56 -0.88 -1.95 4.34
CA PHE A 56 -2.14 -2.68 4.22
C PHE A 56 -2.05 -3.87 3.25
N LYS A 57 -1.35 -3.73 2.12
CA LYS A 57 -1.06 -4.88 1.24
C LYS A 57 -0.33 -5.99 1.98
N LYS A 58 0.66 -5.66 2.80
CA LYS A 58 1.47 -6.66 3.54
C LYS A 58 0.68 -7.38 4.63
N ASN A 59 -0.10 -6.64 5.43
CA ASN A 59 -0.74 -7.19 6.63
C ASN A 59 -2.18 -7.69 6.38
N PHE A 60 -2.88 -7.11 5.39
CA PHE A 60 -4.29 -7.41 5.10
C PHE A 60 -4.53 -7.90 3.66
N TYR A 61 -3.48 -8.00 2.83
CA TYR A 61 -3.60 -8.34 1.40
C TYR A 61 -4.57 -7.40 0.64
N PHE A 62 -4.61 -6.12 1.04
CA PHE A 62 -5.65 -5.19 0.61
C PHE A 62 -5.12 -3.75 0.48
N PRO A 63 -5.16 -3.10 -0.71
CA PRO A 63 -5.48 -3.68 -2.01
C PRO A 63 -4.43 -4.73 -2.40
N TYR A 64 -4.88 -5.81 -3.03
CA TYR A 64 -3.98 -6.88 -3.46
C TYR A 64 -3.03 -6.42 -4.60
N TYR A 65 -3.58 -5.68 -5.55
CA TYR A 65 -2.89 -5.25 -6.76
C TYR A 65 -2.30 -3.84 -6.63
N LEU A 66 -1.05 -3.75 -6.16
CA LEU A 66 -0.29 -2.50 -6.11
C LEU A 66 1.00 -2.60 -6.93
N PRO A 67 1.47 -1.49 -7.54
CA PRO A 67 2.83 -1.38 -8.05
C PRO A 67 3.84 -1.50 -6.91
N ASP A 68 5.14 -1.57 -7.21
CA ASP A 68 6.17 -1.53 -6.16
C ASP A 68 6.34 -0.14 -5.55
N LYS A 69 6.04 0.90 -6.31
CA LYS A 69 6.10 2.30 -5.90
C LYS A 69 5.15 3.17 -6.71
N PHE A 70 4.63 4.22 -6.08
CA PHE A 70 3.75 5.22 -6.71
C PHE A 70 4.49 6.43 -7.27
N ILE A 71 5.77 6.60 -6.92
CA ILE A 71 6.58 7.73 -7.39
C ILE A 71 7.88 7.17 -7.97
N ASP A 72 8.18 7.53 -9.22
CA ASP A 72 9.43 7.23 -9.88
C ASP A 72 9.92 8.43 -10.71
N GLU A 73 10.88 9.17 -10.17
CA GLU A 73 11.42 10.34 -10.84
C GLU A 73 12.12 10.02 -12.17
N LYS A 74 12.66 8.81 -12.32
CA LYS A 74 13.35 8.36 -13.54
C LYS A 74 12.42 8.36 -14.75
N TYR A 75 11.13 8.13 -14.51
CA TYR A 75 10.12 7.98 -15.55
C TYR A 75 9.12 9.14 -15.60
N LYS A 76 9.47 10.30 -15.05
CA LYS A 76 8.72 11.56 -15.21
C LYS A 76 8.22 11.75 -16.66
N ASN A 77 6.91 11.95 -16.79
CA ASN A 77 6.22 12.13 -18.07
C ASN A 77 6.41 10.98 -19.08
N LYS A 78 6.62 9.75 -18.61
CA LYS A 78 6.78 8.56 -19.46
C LYS A 78 5.75 7.50 -19.13
N LYS A 79 5.48 6.68 -20.15
CA LYS A 79 4.81 5.39 -20.00
C LYS A 79 5.84 4.29 -20.20
N ILE A 80 5.92 3.37 -19.26
CA ILE A 80 6.82 2.22 -19.33
C ILE A 80 6.03 0.92 -19.27
N SER A 81 6.63 -0.12 -19.80
CA SER A 81 6.05 -1.46 -19.84
C SER A 81 7.12 -2.47 -19.45
N VAL A 82 6.80 -3.34 -18.51
CA VAL A 82 7.70 -4.34 -17.94
C VAL A 82 7.05 -5.70 -18.05
N TRP A 83 7.63 -6.54 -18.89
CA TRP A 83 7.24 -7.95 -19.00
C TRP A 83 7.83 -8.75 -17.84
N SER A 84 7.08 -9.72 -17.34
CA SER A 84 7.54 -10.63 -16.28
C SER A 84 8.77 -11.41 -16.70
N ASP A 85 8.65 -12.12 -17.83
CA ASP A 85 9.82 -12.63 -18.54
C ASP A 85 10.26 -11.63 -19.61
N GLN A 86 11.34 -10.91 -19.30
CA GLN A 86 11.92 -9.90 -20.19
C GLN A 86 12.64 -10.50 -21.40
N LYS A 87 13.01 -11.78 -21.35
CA LYS A 87 13.73 -12.49 -22.43
C LYS A 87 12.82 -13.46 -23.19
N GLY A 88 11.68 -13.80 -22.59
CA GLY A 88 10.68 -14.69 -23.15
C GLY A 88 9.84 -14.06 -24.25
N LYS A 89 8.96 -14.88 -24.84
CA LYS A 89 7.98 -14.41 -25.82
C LYS A 89 6.97 -13.49 -25.14
N LYS A 90 6.61 -12.40 -25.83
CA LYS A 90 5.53 -11.49 -25.44
C LYS A 90 4.16 -12.11 -25.78
N ASP A 91 3.85 -13.20 -25.09
CA ASP A 91 2.61 -13.96 -25.25
C ASP A 91 1.80 -13.90 -23.95
N TYR A 92 0.65 -13.23 -23.99
CA TYR A 92 -0.23 -13.06 -22.83
C TYR A 92 -0.85 -14.36 -22.28
N LYS A 93 -0.69 -15.50 -22.99
CA LYS A 93 -1.09 -16.80 -22.46
C LYS A 93 -0.16 -17.29 -21.35
N LEU A 94 1.15 -17.06 -21.51
CA LEU A 94 2.23 -17.62 -20.68
C LEU A 94 3.08 -16.57 -19.97
N ASN A 95 3.00 -15.33 -20.42
CA ASN A 95 3.74 -14.19 -19.88
C ASN A 95 2.73 -13.07 -19.58
N TRP A 96 3.15 -12.09 -18.80
CA TRP A 96 2.33 -10.95 -18.44
C TRP A 96 3.17 -9.67 -18.41
N GLU A 97 2.47 -8.56 -18.52
CA GLU A 97 3.05 -7.24 -18.59
C GLU A 97 2.43 -6.34 -17.52
N HIS A 98 3.28 -5.54 -16.89
CA HIS A 98 2.89 -4.41 -16.07
C HIS A 98 3.18 -3.12 -16.83
N THR A 99 2.18 -2.26 -16.97
CA THR A 99 2.33 -0.96 -17.61
C THR A 99 2.10 0.14 -16.58
N TYR A 100 2.95 1.17 -16.63
CA TYR A 100 2.96 2.30 -15.70
C TYR A 100 2.99 3.59 -16.49
N ALA A 101 2.09 4.53 -16.21
CA ALA A 101 2.16 5.90 -16.75
C ALA A 101 2.45 6.89 -15.62
N TYR A 102 3.34 7.83 -15.85
CA TYR A 102 3.76 8.81 -14.84
C TYR A 102 3.54 10.25 -15.31
N ASP A 103 3.12 11.11 -14.39
CA ASP A 103 2.97 12.54 -14.65
C ASP A 103 4.33 13.29 -14.65
N LYS A 104 4.27 14.60 -14.85
CA LYS A 104 5.44 15.50 -14.84
C LYS A 104 6.23 15.51 -13.52
N ALA A 105 5.58 15.16 -12.40
CA ALA A 105 6.22 15.07 -11.08
C ALA A 105 6.78 13.66 -10.83
N GLY A 106 6.53 12.69 -11.72
CA GLY A 106 6.96 11.31 -11.58
C GLY A 106 5.98 10.48 -10.75
N ARG A 107 4.76 10.96 -10.55
CA ARG A 107 3.71 10.24 -9.84
C ARG A 107 2.97 9.35 -10.82
N LEU A 108 2.71 8.11 -10.41
CA LEU A 108 1.99 7.11 -11.20
C LEU A 108 0.54 7.57 -11.41
N THR A 109 0.08 7.69 -12.65
CA THR A 109 -1.32 8.05 -12.97
C THR A 109 -2.15 6.85 -13.37
N ASP A 110 -1.52 5.86 -14.00
CA ASP A 110 -2.19 4.66 -14.51
C ASP A 110 -1.32 3.43 -14.28
N TYR A 111 -1.93 2.36 -13.81
CA TYR A 111 -1.30 1.07 -13.63
C TYR A 111 -2.16 -0.03 -14.24
N THR A 112 -1.54 -0.89 -15.04
CA THR A 112 -2.20 -2.01 -15.71
C THR A 112 -1.39 -3.27 -15.54
N TYR A 113 -2.08 -4.37 -15.35
CA TYR A 113 -1.58 -5.73 -15.47
C TYR A 113 -2.37 -6.46 -16.54
N SER A 114 -1.67 -7.06 -17.50
CA SER A 114 -2.28 -7.70 -18.66
C SER A 114 -3.05 -8.98 -18.34
N GLY A 115 -2.87 -9.56 -17.15
CA GLY A 115 -3.33 -10.92 -16.88
C GLY A 115 -2.29 -11.97 -17.26
N CYS A 116 -2.43 -13.16 -16.68
CA CYS A 116 -1.74 -14.39 -17.09
C CYS A 116 -2.74 -15.55 -16.97
N LEU A 117 -3.12 -16.13 -18.11
CA LEU A 117 -4.13 -17.20 -18.16
C LEU A 117 -3.67 -18.45 -17.41
N VAL A 118 -2.44 -18.90 -17.65
CA VAL A 118 -1.87 -20.08 -16.97
C VAL A 118 -1.64 -19.85 -15.48
N CYS A 119 -1.49 -18.59 -15.07
CA CYS A 119 -1.34 -18.21 -13.66
C CYS A 119 -2.70 -17.98 -12.96
N SER A 120 -3.83 -18.16 -13.66
CA SER A 120 -5.18 -17.85 -13.18
C SER A 120 -5.31 -16.43 -12.63
N ALA A 121 -4.59 -15.48 -13.22
CA ALA A 121 -4.56 -14.09 -12.79
C ALA A 121 -5.25 -13.21 -13.84
N PHE A 122 -6.42 -12.68 -13.49
CA PHE A 122 -7.20 -11.80 -14.37
C PHE A 122 -6.48 -10.45 -14.59
N PRO A 123 -6.68 -9.82 -15.77
CA PRO A 123 -6.21 -8.47 -15.99
C PRO A 123 -6.85 -7.50 -15.00
N TYR A 124 -6.11 -6.47 -14.63
CA TYR A 124 -6.64 -5.37 -13.84
C TYR A 124 -5.97 -4.07 -14.26
N ASN A 125 -6.68 -2.97 -14.10
CA ASN A 125 -6.15 -1.64 -14.34
C ASN A 125 -6.84 -0.61 -13.47
N TYR A 126 -6.13 0.44 -13.11
CA TYR A 126 -6.70 1.56 -12.40
C TYR A 126 -5.94 2.86 -12.66
N LYS A 127 -6.66 3.95 -12.45
CA LYS A 127 -6.12 5.30 -12.31
C LYS A 127 -5.83 5.60 -10.86
N VAL A 128 -4.81 6.41 -10.64
CA VAL A 128 -4.38 6.88 -9.33
C VAL A 128 -4.66 8.37 -9.22
N THR A 129 -5.41 8.75 -8.19
CA THR A 129 -5.65 10.16 -7.86
C THR A 129 -4.88 10.50 -6.59
N TYR A 130 -4.39 11.74 -6.51
CA TYR A 130 -3.61 12.23 -5.38
C TYR A 130 -4.30 13.42 -4.72
N ASN A 131 -4.24 13.47 -3.39
CA ASN A 131 -4.67 14.65 -2.63
C ASN A 131 -3.68 15.82 -2.81
N LYS A 132 -4.00 16.97 -2.20
CA LYS A 132 -3.18 18.18 -2.25
C LYS A 132 -1.79 18.01 -1.66
N GLN A 133 -1.62 17.07 -0.73
CA GLN A 133 -0.35 16.71 -0.10
C GLN A 133 0.47 15.72 -0.96
N GLY A 134 -0.04 15.30 -2.12
CA GLY A 134 0.63 14.37 -3.01
C GLY A 134 0.54 12.91 -2.56
N GLN A 135 -0.39 12.58 -1.67
CA GLN A 135 -0.65 11.20 -1.21
C GLN A 135 -1.74 10.57 -2.06
N VAL A 136 -1.68 9.25 -2.24
CA VAL A 136 -2.65 8.49 -3.03
C VAL A 136 -4.02 8.53 -2.33
N GLU A 137 -5.00 9.25 -2.86
CA GLU A 137 -6.34 9.33 -2.26
C GLU A 137 -7.30 8.29 -2.83
N GLN A 138 -7.08 7.87 -4.08
CA GLN A 138 -7.98 6.95 -4.76
C GLN A 138 -7.24 6.06 -5.77
N LEU A 139 -7.64 4.79 -5.80
CA LEU A 139 -7.34 3.86 -6.90
C LEU A 139 -8.66 3.50 -7.58
N LYS A 140 -8.92 4.04 -8.77
CA LYS A 140 -10.20 3.84 -9.48
C LYS A 140 -10.00 2.89 -10.66
N ASN A 141 -10.70 1.75 -10.64
CA ASN A 141 -10.63 0.77 -11.73
C ASN A 141 -11.07 1.42 -13.05
N THR A 142 -10.38 1.11 -14.15
CA THR A 142 -10.70 1.70 -15.47
C THR A 142 -11.51 0.78 -16.39
N ILE A 143 -11.61 -0.52 -16.08
CA ILE A 143 -12.54 -1.45 -16.76
C ILE A 143 -13.95 -1.27 -16.19
N ASN A 144 -14.07 -1.26 -14.85
CA ASN A 144 -15.33 -1.00 -14.15
C ASN A 144 -15.14 0.24 -13.28
N GLU A 145 -15.48 1.41 -13.81
CA GLU A 145 -15.30 2.69 -13.12
C GLU A 145 -16.03 2.82 -11.77
N LYS A 146 -16.90 1.87 -11.44
CA LYS A 146 -17.61 1.82 -10.17
C LYS A 146 -16.83 1.12 -9.04
N ASP A 147 -15.74 0.45 -9.39
CA ASP A 147 -14.89 -0.23 -8.41
C ASP A 147 -13.71 0.69 -8.06
N CYS A 148 -13.57 1.04 -6.79
CA CYS A 148 -12.48 1.90 -6.36
C CYS A 148 -12.04 1.63 -4.93
N PHE A 149 -10.80 2.00 -4.64
CA PHE A 149 -10.32 2.16 -3.28
C PHE A 149 -10.25 3.64 -2.92
N LYS A 150 -10.73 4.00 -1.73
CA LYS A 150 -10.56 5.34 -1.14
C LYS A 150 -9.67 5.24 0.09
N ILE A 151 -8.72 6.16 0.20
CA ILE A 151 -7.69 6.15 1.22
C ILE A 151 -7.74 7.47 1.99
N TYR A 152 -7.79 7.37 3.31
CA TYR A 152 -7.92 8.52 4.20
C TYR A 152 -6.73 8.59 5.14
N TYR A 153 -6.22 9.81 5.31
CA TYR A 153 -5.00 10.08 6.05
C TYR A 153 -5.28 10.92 7.30
N SER A 154 -4.47 10.71 8.33
CA SER A 154 -4.29 11.66 9.42
C SER A 154 -3.44 12.86 8.98
N ASP A 155 -3.44 13.92 9.78
CA ASP A 155 -2.59 15.11 9.56
C ASP A 155 -1.09 14.79 9.53
N LYS A 156 -0.69 13.67 10.15
CA LYS A 156 0.70 13.17 10.15
C LYS A 156 1.04 12.34 8.90
N GLY A 157 0.07 12.13 8.01
CA GLY A 157 0.22 11.40 6.77
C GLY A 157 0.13 9.87 6.88
N TYR A 158 -0.29 9.34 8.02
CA TYR A 158 -0.62 7.91 8.17
C TYR A 158 -2.02 7.62 7.68
N ILE A 159 -2.21 6.50 6.98
CA ILE A 159 -3.54 6.03 6.61
C ILE A 159 -4.28 5.62 7.88
N ILE A 160 -5.47 6.20 8.07
CA ILE A 160 -6.37 5.90 9.18
C ILE A 160 -7.58 5.10 8.75
N LYS A 161 -7.92 5.12 7.45
CA LYS A 161 -9.03 4.35 6.88
C LYS A 161 -8.76 4.00 5.43
N LEU A 162 -9.15 2.79 5.04
CA LEU A 162 -9.09 2.28 3.68
C LEU A 162 -10.43 1.63 3.33
N GLU A 163 -11.08 2.10 2.27
CA GLU A 163 -12.38 1.61 1.81
C GLU A 163 -12.25 1.00 0.42
N LYS A 164 -12.96 -0.09 0.14
CA LYS A 164 -13.20 -0.63 -1.21
C LYS A 164 -14.67 -0.53 -1.52
N TYR A 165 -14.95 0.07 -2.67
CA TYR A 165 -16.26 0.13 -3.28
C TYR A 165 -16.30 -0.83 -4.46
N SER A 166 -17.45 -1.49 -4.62
CA SER A 166 -17.81 -2.28 -5.79
C SER A 166 -19.19 -1.84 -6.25
N MET A 167 -19.33 -1.50 -7.53
CA MET A 167 -20.61 -1.02 -8.07
C MET A 167 -21.21 0.15 -7.26
N ASP A 168 -20.38 1.10 -6.83
CA ASP A 168 -20.71 2.26 -5.97
C ASP A 168 -21.20 1.90 -4.54
N LYS A 169 -21.20 0.62 -4.16
CA LYS A 169 -21.49 0.17 -2.80
C LYS A 169 -20.22 -0.09 -2.01
N LEU A 170 -20.20 0.31 -0.75
CA LEU A 170 -19.09 0.01 0.17
C LEU A 170 -19.08 -1.50 0.44
N GLU A 171 -18.02 -2.19 0.04
CA GLU A 171 -17.87 -3.64 0.20
C GLU A 171 -16.98 -3.97 1.40
N THR A 172 -15.93 -3.18 1.62
CA THR A 172 -14.98 -3.41 2.71
C THR A 172 -14.42 -2.11 3.22
N GLU A 173 -14.31 -1.98 4.54
CA GLU A 173 -13.65 -0.88 5.24
C GLU A 173 -12.61 -1.47 6.19
N ILE A 174 -11.40 -0.90 6.24
CA ILE A 174 -10.42 -1.13 7.30
C ILE A 174 -10.12 0.19 7.98
N LEU A 175 -10.42 0.29 9.28
CA LEU A 175 -10.27 1.49 10.11
C LEU A 175 -9.21 1.25 11.18
N VAL A 176 -8.32 2.23 11.38
CA VAL A 176 -7.39 2.27 12.53
C VAL A 176 -8.13 2.86 13.72
N VAL A 177 -8.24 2.11 14.81
CA VAL A 177 -9.13 2.44 15.95
C VAL A 177 -8.39 3.08 17.12
N ASN A 178 -7.10 2.79 17.29
CA ASN A 178 -6.25 3.35 18.35
C ASN A 178 -4.79 3.33 17.89
#